data_AF-A0A7K2W971-F1
#
_entry.id   AF-A0A7K2W971-F1
#
_cell.length_a   1.000
_cell.length_b   1.000
_cell.length_c   1.000
_cell.angle_alpha   90.00
_cell.angle_beta   90.00
_cell.angle_gamma   90.00
#
_symmetry.space_group_name_H-M   'P 1'
#
loop_
_entity.id
_entity.type
_entity.pdbx_description
1 polymer ?
#
loop_
_entity_poly.entity_id
_entity_poly.type
_entity_poly.pdbx_seq_one_letter_code
_entity_poly.pdbx_strand_id
1 'polypeptide(L)'
;MPDPAPVTVVDDIEACGPRVCDDMTVEVALAVMASAHAEYLTVCDGDDQRTDLVTRVRLTALRDSPLYTDRIRLRDILAGTLPSPGARPGVLALSP
;
A
#
# COMPACT_ATOMS: atom_id res chain seq x y z
N MET A 1 4.21 12.75 -39.00
CA MET A 1 3.71 11.66 -38.14
C MET A 1 4.92 10.95 -37.55
N PRO A 2 5.42 11.35 -36.37
CA PRO A 2 6.52 10.66 -35.70
C PRO A 2 6.02 9.41 -34.96
N ASP A 3 6.82 8.36 -35.05
CA ASP A 3 6.70 7.02 -34.49
C ASP A 3 6.44 7.02 -32.96
N PRO A 4 5.54 6.17 -32.42
CA PRO A 4 5.37 6.03 -30.98
C PRO A 4 6.58 5.30 -30.41
N ALA A 5 7.51 6.06 -29.83
CA ALA A 5 8.68 5.53 -29.16
C ALA A 5 8.30 4.41 -28.15
N PRO A 6 9.11 3.34 -28.06
CA PRO A 6 8.88 2.29 -27.08
C PRO A 6 8.93 2.91 -25.70
N VAL A 7 7.87 2.70 -24.92
CA VAL A 7 7.82 3.10 -23.52
C VAL A 7 8.99 2.42 -22.81
N THR A 8 9.96 3.22 -22.39
CA THR A 8 11.05 2.75 -21.53
C THR A 8 10.41 2.43 -20.20
N VAL A 9 9.95 1.19 -20.05
CA VAL A 9 9.57 0.63 -18.74
C VAL A 9 10.83 0.74 -17.89
N VAL A 10 10.73 1.55 -16.85
CA VAL A 10 11.80 1.85 -15.90
C VAL A 10 12.16 0.55 -15.19
N ASP A 11 13.14 -0.16 -15.74
CA ASP A 11 13.94 -1.12 -14.98
C ASP A 11 15.10 -0.33 -14.38
N ASP A 12 15.37 -0.59 -13.11
CA ASP A 12 16.53 -0.12 -12.34
C ASP A 12 16.45 1.29 -11.71
N ILE A 13 15.78 1.40 -10.54
CA ILE A 13 16.34 1.99 -9.30
C ILE A 13 15.67 1.32 -8.07
N GLU A 14 16.37 0.36 -7.47
CA GLU A 14 16.46 0.12 -6.01
C GLU A 14 15.15 0.00 -5.18
N ALA A 15 14.76 -1.25 -4.92
CA ALA A 15 14.08 -1.71 -3.69
C ALA A 15 12.79 -0.98 -3.22
N CYS A 16 12.06 -0.31 -4.11
CA CYS A 16 10.84 0.42 -3.77
C CYS A 16 9.72 0.01 -4.74
N GLY A 17 8.87 -0.93 -4.32
CA GLY A 17 7.81 -1.51 -5.15
C GLY A 17 6.74 -0.48 -5.58
N PRO A 18 5.81 -0.89 -6.45
CA PRO A 18 4.86 0.01 -7.11
C PRO A 18 4.13 0.92 -6.12
N ARG A 19 3.97 2.20 -6.50
CA ARG A 19 3.21 3.18 -5.73
C ARG A 19 1.73 3.10 -6.09
N VAL A 20 0.90 3.03 -5.06
CA VAL A 20 -0.57 2.92 -5.18
C VAL A 20 -1.24 3.91 -4.24
N CYS A 21 -2.40 4.43 -4.66
CA CYS A 21 -3.22 5.28 -3.79
C CYS A 21 -3.90 4.44 -2.70
N ASP A 22 -4.02 4.99 -1.50
CA ASP A 22 -4.69 4.36 -0.36
C ASP A 22 -6.19 4.11 -0.57
N ASP A 23 -6.81 4.81 -1.54
CA ASP A 23 -8.19 4.56 -2.01
C ASP A 23 -8.36 3.25 -2.79
N MET A 24 -7.27 2.64 -3.24
CA MET A 24 -7.30 1.42 -4.05
C MET A 24 -7.80 0.23 -3.23
N THR A 25 -8.56 -0.66 -3.87
CA THR A 25 -8.99 -1.91 -3.22
C THR A 25 -7.87 -2.94 -3.20
N VAL A 26 -7.97 -3.88 -2.27
CA VAL A 26 -7.02 -5.00 -2.13
C VAL A 26 -6.92 -5.84 -3.40
N GLU A 27 -8.04 -6.07 -4.10
CA GLU A 27 -8.04 -6.84 -5.36
C GLU A 27 -7.20 -6.15 -6.44
N VAL A 28 -7.36 -4.84 -6.60
CA VAL A 28 -6.60 -4.06 -7.59
C VAL A 28 -5.13 -4.00 -7.18
N ALA A 29 -4.83 -3.82 -5.89
CA ALA A 29 -3.48 -3.86 -5.37
C ALA A 29 -2.79 -5.20 -5.66
N LEU A 30 -3.48 -6.33 -5.44
CA LEU A 30 -2.95 -7.67 -5.75
C LEU A 30 -2.72 -7.87 -7.25
N ALA A 31 -3.62 -7.36 -8.10
CA ALA A 31 -3.46 -7.39 -9.55
C ALA A 31 -2.25 -6.57 -10.02
N VAL A 32 -2.04 -5.39 -9.45
CA VAL A 32 -0.86 -4.55 -9.71
C VAL A 32 0.42 -5.27 -9.28
N MET A 33 0.45 -5.88 -8.09
CA MET A 33 1.60 -6.65 -7.62
C MET A 33 1.89 -7.86 -8.51
N ALA A 34 0.85 -8.55 -8.98
CA ALA A 34 1.01 -9.67 -9.91
C ALA A 34 1.56 -9.21 -11.26
N SER A 35 1.11 -8.05 -11.75
CA SER A 35 1.55 -7.48 -13.03
C SER A 35 2.98 -6.95 -12.97
N ALA A 36 3.38 -6.37 -11.83
CA ALA A 36 4.70 -5.80 -11.61
C ALA A 36 5.71 -6.81 -11.02
N HIS A 37 5.28 -8.06 -10.78
CA HIS A 37 6.06 -9.07 -10.05
C HIS A 37 6.67 -8.53 -8.73
N ALA A 38 5.90 -7.72 -8.01
CA ALA A 38 6.33 -7.03 -6.80
C ALA A 38 5.81 -7.72 -5.54
N GLU A 39 6.66 -7.82 -4.51
CA GLU A 39 6.31 -8.41 -3.22
C GLU A 39 5.77 -7.38 -2.21
N TYR A 40 6.00 -6.09 -2.48
CA TYR A 40 5.57 -4.96 -1.65
C TYR A 40 5.08 -3.80 -2.52
N LEU A 41 4.12 -3.05 -1.99
CA LEU A 41 3.60 -1.81 -2.56
C LEU A 41 3.84 -0.67 -1.58
N THR A 42 4.13 0.50 -2.14
CA THR A 42 4.15 1.72 -1.36
C THR A 42 2.80 2.41 -1.49
N VAL A 43 2.16 2.73 -0.37
CA VAL A 43 0.88 3.43 -0.32
C VAL A 43 1.14 4.93 -0.18
N CYS A 44 0.61 5.70 -1.11
CA CYS A 44 0.53 7.15 -1.01
C CYS A 44 -0.88 7.53 -0.55
N ASP A 45 -0.98 8.36 0.48
CA ASP A 45 -2.21 9.10 0.75
C ASP A 45 -2.42 10.22 -0.28
N GLY A 46 -3.59 10.86 -0.24
CA GLY A 46 -3.95 11.94 -1.15
C GLY A 46 -3.03 13.17 -1.09
N ASP A 47 -2.06 13.23 -0.18
CA ASP A 47 -1.06 14.30 -0.07
C ASP A 47 0.28 13.93 -0.73
N ASP A 48 0.31 12.89 -1.58
CA ASP A 48 1.50 12.35 -2.27
C ASP A 48 2.64 11.91 -1.33
N GLN A 49 2.39 11.91 -0.02
CA GLN A 49 3.35 11.46 0.97
C GLN A 49 3.32 9.94 1.03
N ARG A 50 4.51 9.36 1.19
CA ARG A 50 4.66 7.93 1.46
C ARG A 50 4.11 7.66 2.86
N THR A 51 2.88 7.18 2.92
CA THR A 51 2.21 6.94 4.20
C THR A 51 2.55 5.56 4.73
N ASP A 52 2.63 4.55 3.85
CA ASP A 52 2.75 3.16 4.31
C ASP A 52 3.32 2.17 3.29
N LEU A 53 3.72 0.99 3.77
CA LEU A 53 4.18 -0.12 2.93
C LEU A 53 3.32 -1.36 3.20
N VAL A 54 2.79 -1.94 2.13
CA VAL A 54 1.91 -3.11 2.21
C VAL A 54 2.56 -4.28 1.48
N THR A 55 2.57 -5.45 2.12
CA THR A 55 3.14 -6.68 1.54
C THR A 55 2.08 -7.55 0.89
N ARG A 56 2.48 -8.29 -0.14
CA ARG A 56 1.59 -9.24 -0.85
C ARG A 56 1.00 -10.27 0.09
N VAL A 57 1.81 -10.76 1.03
CA VAL A 57 1.42 -11.75 2.03
C VAL A 57 0.30 -11.21 2.92
N ARG A 58 0.41 -9.96 3.38
CA ARG A 58 -0.62 -9.33 4.22
C ARG A 58 -1.94 -9.18 3.47
N LEU A 59 -1.89 -8.71 2.22
CA LEU A 59 -3.09 -8.59 1.38
C LEU A 59 -3.76 -9.93 1.09
N THR A 60 -2.95 -10.95 0.83
CA THR A 60 -3.45 -12.31 0.57
C THR A 60 -4.12 -12.88 1.82
N ALA A 61 -3.47 -12.76 2.99
CA ALA A 61 -4.04 -13.22 4.26
C ALA A 61 -5.34 -12.48 4.63
N LEU A 62 -5.44 -11.19 4.30
CA LEU A 62 -6.68 -10.42 4.43
C LEU A 62 -7.77 -10.94 3.50
N ARG A 63 -7.47 -11.17 2.22
CA ARG A 63 -8.44 -11.71 1.25
C ARG A 63 -8.96 -13.10 1.65
N ASP A 64 -8.11 -13.93 2.23
CA ASP A 64 -8.48 -15.25 2.75
C ASP A 64 -9.32 -15.18 4.06
N SER A 65 -9.51 -14.00 4.65
CA SER A 65 -10.29 -13.80 5.86
C SER A 65 -11.79 -13.73 5.59
N PRO A 66 -12.65 -14.34 6.42
CA PRO A 66 -14.11 -14.26 6.27
C PRO A 66 -14.70 -12.87 6.57
N LEU A 67 -13.90 -11.97 7.16
CA LEU A 67 -14.30 -10.57 7.40
C LEU A 67 -13.98 -9.66 6.21
N TYR A 68 -13.32 -10.20 5.18
CA TYR A 68 -12.95 -9.42 4.01
C TYR A 68 -14.15 -9.18 3.11
N THR A 69 -14.24 -7.95 2.61
CA THR A 69 -15.17 -7.58 1.55
C THR A 69 -14.37 -7.00 0.40
N ASP A 70 -14.83 -7.21 -0.82
CA ASP A 70 -14.19 -6.70 -2.05
C ASP A 70 -14.08 -5.17 -2.08
N ARG A 71 -14.81 -4.49 -1.20
CA ARG A 71 -14.85 -3.03 -1.05
C ARG A 71 -13.80 -2.47 -0.09
N ILE A 72 -13.06 -3.32 0.61
CA ILE A 72 -12.02 -2.88 1.55
C ILE A 72 -10.91 -2.17 0.78
N ARG A 73 -10.66 -0.91 1.16
CA ARG A 73 -9.57 -0.10 0.61
C ARG A 73 -8.28 -0.31 1.41
N LEU A 74 -7.14 0.01 0.81
CA LEU A 74 -5.85 -0.05 1.49
C LEU A 74 -5.85 0.84 2.75
N ARG A 75 -6.49 2.02 2.70
CA ARG A 75 -6.68 2.89 3.86
C ARG A 75 -7.44 2.24 5.01
N ASP A 76 -8.43 1.40 4.73
CA ASP A 76 -9.22 0.73 5.78
C ASP A 76 -8.40 -0.36 6.45
N ILE A 77 -7.46 -0.98 5.73
CA ILE A 77 -6.52 -1.95 6.30
C ILE A 77 -5.49 -1.25 7.18
N LEU A 78 -4.98 -0.11 6.72
CA LEU A 78 -4.00 0.70 7.45
C LEU A 78 -4.64 1.35 8.69
N ALA A 79 -5.88 1.82 8.59
CA ALA A 79 -6.64 2.38 9.70
C ALA A 79 -7.21 1.31 10.65
N GLY A 80 -7.53 0.12 10.14
CA GLY A 80 -8.26 -0.93 10.86
C GLY A 80 -7.41 -2.08 11.42
N THR A 81 -6.14 -2.22 11.02
CA THR A 81 -5.26 -3.30 11.52
C THR A 81 -4.33 -2.77 12.60
N LEU A 82 -4.89 -2.58 13.80
CA LEU A 82 -4.19 -2.43 15.08
C LEU A 82 -3.18 -1.25 15.19
N PRO A 83 -2.99 -0.69 16.40
CA PRO A 83 -1.97 0.34 16.58
C PRO A 83 -0.61 -0.22 16.20
N SER A 84 0.03 0.38 15.19
CA SER A 84 1.42 0.16 14.86
C SER A 84 2.24 0.23 16.16
N PRO A 85 3.07 -0.78 16.52
CA PRO A 85 3.95 -0.71 17.69
C PRO A 85 4.98 0.42 17.64
N GLY A 86 5.00 1.24 16.58
CA GLY A 86 5.88 2.39 16.41
C GLY A 86 5.28 3.75 16.80
N ALA A 87 3.97 3.87 17.00
CA ALA A 87 3.39 5.10 17.50
C ALA A 87 3.56 5.12 19.01
N ARG A 88 4.71 5.63 19.48
CA ARG A 88 4.90 5.97 20.89
C ARG A 88 3.72 6.87 21.27
N PRO A 89 2.82 6.48 22.20
CA PRO A 89 1.92 7.44 22.78
C PRO A 89 2.82 8.42 23.51
N GLY A 90 3.02 9.60 22.91
CA GLY A 90 3.74 10.72 23.48
C GLY A 90 3.00 11.12 24.74
N VAL A 91 3.38 10.45 25.83
CA VAL A 91 3.31 10.83 27.23
C VAL A 91 2.22 11.85 27.58
N LEU A 92 1.23 11.35 28.32
CA LEU A 92 0.58 12.08 29.40
C LEU A 92 1.66 12.86 30.20
N ALA A 93 1.87 14.13 29.88
CA ALA A 93 2.37 15.07 30.86
C ALA A 93 1.16 15.57 31.66
N LEU A 94 0.88 14.81 32.72
CA LEU A 94 0.09 15.25 33.84
C LEU A 94 0.64 16.58 34.40
N SER A 95 -0.25 17.56 34.53
CA SER A 95 -0.50 18.35 35.75
C SER A 95 0.59 19.34 36.23
N PRO A 96 0.29 20.28 37.15
CA PRO A 96 -0.82 20.39 38.12
C PRO A 96 -1.97 21.31 37.75
#